data_AF-Q5DFT3-F1
#
_entry.id   AF-Q5DFT3-F1
#
_cell.length_a   1.000
_cell.length_b   1.000
_cell.length_c   1.000
_cell.angle_alpha   90.00
_cell.angle_beta   90.00
_cell.angle_gamma   90.00
#
_symmetry.space_group_name_H-M   'P 1'
#
loop_
_entity.id
_entity.type
_entity.pdbx_description
1 polymer ?
#
loop_
_entity_poly.entity_id
_entity_poly.type
_entity_poly.pdbx_seq_one_letter_code
_entity_poly.pdbx_strand_id
1 'polypeptide(L)'
;MVDESSLSVESVLSAIDALYMNPDTSIKEQASKWLCEFQKSVYAWQISDQLLYMNRDLNSCYFGAQTIRKKIQCHFTELPAESHDGLKNSLLQHVKELREDTSLPIANQLCLAVADLFCHMVQWKDGIRDIVSRLAETNVSCSYLIDILKFIPEEVANFL
;
A
#
# COMPACT_ATOMS: atom_id res chain seq x y z
N MET A 1 -13.81 10.27 -16.85
CA MET A 1 -14.29 9.50 -15.69
C MET A 1 -14.08 8.04 -16.02
N VAL A 2 -13.41 7.29 -15.13
CA VAL A 2 -13.31 5.83 -15.26
C VAL A 2 -14.69 5.25 -14.96
N ASP A 3 -15.17 4.35 -15.81
CA ASP A 3 -16.41 3.62 -15.55
C ASP A 3 -16.16 2.64 -14.41
N GLU A 4 -16.83 2.83 -13.28
CA GLU A 4 -16.64 1.99 -12.08
C GLU A 4 -16.94 0.51 -12.34
N SER A 5 -17.79 0.20 -13.33
CA SER A 5 -18.08 -1.18 -13.74
C SER A 5 -16.91 -1.88 -14.45
N SER A 6 -15.89 -1.13 -14.85
CA SER A 6 -14.69 -1.63 -15.53
C SER A 6 -13.47 -1.80 -14.61
N LEU A 7 -13.60 -1.43 -13.32
CA LEU A 7 -12.52 -1.53 -12.35
C LEU A 7 -12.41 -2.97 -11.83
N SER A 8 -11.36 -3.67 -12.25
CA SER A 8 -11.02 -5.00 -11.79
C SER A 8 -9.51 -5.12 -11.62
N VAL A 9 -9.07 -6.20 -10.98
CA VAL A 9 -7.64 -6.51 -10.89
C VAL A 9 -7.02 -6.62 -12.28
N GLU A 10 -7.70 -7.29 -13.21
CA GLU A 10 -7.22 -7.50 -14.57
C GLU A 10 -7.06 -6.19 -15.34
N SER A 11 -8.01 -5.24 -15.19
CA SER A 11 -7.90 -3.94 -15.87
C SER A 11 -6.76 -3.10 -15.31
N VAL A 12 -6.53 -3.14 -13.99
CA VAL A 12 -5.39 -2.48 -13.35
C VAL A 12 -4.06 -3.11 -13.77
N LEU A 13 -3.96 -4.43 -13.77
CA LEU A 13 -2.77 -5.15 -14.24
C LEU A 13 -2.46 -4.81 -15.71
N SER A 14 -3.48 -4.79 -16.58
CA SER A 14 -3.30 -4.42 -17.99
C SER A 14 -2.82 -2.98 -18.15
N ALA A 15 -3.30 -2.05 -17.33
CA ALA A 15 -2.85 -0.66 -17.35
C ALA A 15 -1.41 -0.52 -16.82
N ILE A 16 -1.02 -1.28 -15.80
CA ILE A 16 0.36 -1.34 -15.30
C ILE A 16 1.29 -1.88 -16.39
N ASP A 17 0.91 -2.97 -17.05
CA ASP A 17 1.69 -3.57 -18.14
C ASP A 17 1.83 -2.58 -19.31
N ALA A 18 0.75 -1.86 -19.66
CA ALA A 18 0.79 -0.80 -20.67
C ALA A 18 1.73 0.36 -20.28
N LEU A 19 1.77 0.75 -19.01
CA LEU A 19 2.63 1.83 -18.52
C LEU A 19 4.12 1.46 -18.59
N TYR A 20 4.49 0.23 -18.19
CA TYR A 20 5.90 -0.16 -18.05
C TYR A 20 6.48 -0.89 -19.27
N MET A 21 5.67 -1.66 -20.00
CA MET A 21 6.16 -2.56 -21.07
C MET A 21 5.88 -2.06 -22.49
N ASN A 22 4.92 -1.15 -22.69
CA ASN A 22 4.57 -0.69 -24.03
C ASN A 22 5.66 0.25 -24.59
N PRO A 23 6.09 0.14 -25.87
CA PRO A 23 7.06 1.08 -26.43
C PRO A 23 6.48 2.45 -26.81
N ASP A 24 5.15 2.56 -26.99
CA ASP A 24 4.48 3.79 -27.40
C ASP A 24 4.23 4.73 -26.21
N THR A 25 4.85 5.92 -26.25
CA THR A 25 4.69 6.96 -25.24
C THR A 25 3.25 7.41 -25.06
N SER A 26 2.44 7.47 -26.13
CA SER A 26 1.03 7.86 -26.03
C SER A 26 0.23 6.85 -25.21
N ILE A 27 0.51 5.55 -25.38
CA ILE A 27 -0.14 4.49 -24.60
C ILE A 27 0.29 4.57 -23.13
N LYS A 28 1.57 4.81 -22.85
CA LYS A 28 2.05 5.01 -21.47
C LYS A 28 1.36 6.18 -20.78
N GLU A 29 1.21 7.32 -21.48
CA GLU A 29 0.53 8.49 -20.93
C GLU A 29 -0.94 8.21 -20.65
N GLN A 30 -1.63 7.49 -21.55
CA GLN A 30 -3.02 7.09 -21.34
C GLN A 30 -3.15 6.15 -20.15
N ALA A 31 -2.29 5.15 -20.03
CA ALA A 31 -2.25 4.22 -18.91
C ALA A 31 -1.97 4.95 -17.59
N SER A 32 -1.00 5.87 -17.57
CA SER A 32 -0.68 6.70 -16.40
C SER A 32 -1.87 7.54 -15.95
N LYS A 33 -2.56 8.21 -16.90
CA LYS A 33 -3.76 8.99 -16.60
C LYS A 33 -4.87 8.11 -16.04
N TRP A 34 -5.10 6.94 -16.64
CA TRP A 34 -6.12 6.00 -16.17
C TRP A 34 -5.80 5.48 -14.76
N LEU A 35 -4.55 5.10 -14.49
CA LEU A 35 -4.11 4.65 -13.16
C LEU A 35 -4.23 5.75 -12.11
N CYS A 36 -3.94 7.01 -12.48
CA CYS A 36 -4.14 8.15 -11.59
C CYS A 36 -5.62 8.35 -11.21
N GLU A 37 -6.54 8.16 -12.15
CA GLU A 37 -7.98 8.19 -11.87
C GLU A 37 -8.42 6.98 -11.03
N PHE A 38 -7.89 5.78 -11.31
CA PHE A 38 -8.12 4.60 -10.48
C PHE A 38 -7.71 4.82 -9.02
N GLN A 39 -6.54 5.42 -8.78
CA GLN A 39 -6.03 5.68 -7.42
C GLN A 39 -6.93 6.63 -6.60
N LYS A 40 -7.79 7.42 -7.25
CA LYS A 40 -8.79 8.27 -6.57
C LYS A 40 -10.05 7.51 -6.20
N SER A 41 -10.30 6.36 -6.82
CA SER A 41 -11.52 5.57 -6.57
C SER A 41 -11.50 4.89 -5.18
N VAL A 42 -12.67 4.50 -4.70
CA VAL A 42 -12.82 3.69 -3.49
C VAL A 42 -12.32 2.25 -3.69
N TYR A 43 -12.38 1.74 -4.93
CA TYR A 43 -11.91 0.39 -5.30
C TYR A 43 -10.38 0.26 -5.19
N ALA A 44 -9.64 1.39 -5.20
CA ALA A 44 -8.20 1.41 -5.06
C ALA A 44 -7.71 0.70 -3.79
N TRP A 45 -8.48 0.75 -2.70
CA TRP A 45 -8.17 0.04 -1.46
C TRP A 45 -8.10 -1.47 -1.68
N GLN A 46 -9.20 -2.05 -2.15
CA GLN A 46 -9.34 -3.50 -2.29
C GLN A 46 -8.45 -4.06 -3.40
N ILE A 47 -8.40 -3.39 -4.56
CA ILE A 47 -7.60 -3.90 -5.69
C ILE A 47 -6.11 -3.82 -5.37
N SER A 48 -5.63 -2.76 -4.73
CA SER A 48 -4.21 -2.66 -4.35
C SER A 48 -3.81 -3.72 -3.34
N ASP A 49 -4.69 -4.06 -2.39
CA ASP A 49 -4.49 -5.15 -1.45
C ASP A 49 -4.41 -6.51 -2.17
N GLN A 50 -5.29 -6.75 -3.14
CA GLN A 50 -5.24 -7.96 -3.98
C GLN A 50 -3.97 -8.05 -4.83
N LEU A 51 -3.49 -6.94 -5.40
CA LEU A 51 -2.23 -6.90 -6.14
C LEU A 51 -1.03 -7.33 -5.28
N LEU A 52 -1.01 -6.92 -4.01
CA LEU A 52 0.03 -7.31 -3.07
C LEU A 52 -0.02 -8.80 -2.74
N TYR A 53 -1.22 -9.35 -2.47
CA TYR A 53 -1.39 -10.79 -2.24
C TYR A 53 -1.02 -11.63 -3.46
N MET A 54 -1.34 -11.17 -4.67
CA MET A 54 -0.98 -11.87 -5.90
C MET A 54 0.52 -11.96 -6.11
N ASN A 55 1.27 -10.96 -5.64
CA ASN A 55 2.72 -10.86 -5.76
C ASN A 55 3.25 -11.24 -7.16
N ARG A 56 2.59 -10.74 -8.21
CA ARG A 56 2.79 -11.20 -9.59
C ARG A 56 4.15 -10.78 -10.14
N ASP A 57 4.49 -9.50 -9.97
CA ASP A 57 5.72 -8.90 -10.49
C ASP A 57 6.05 -7.59 -9.75
N LEU A 58 7.27 -7.09 -9.95
CA LEU A 58 7.77 -5.90 -9.25
C LEU A 58 6.91 -4.65 -9.50
N ASN A 59 6.40 -4.43 -10.72
CA ASN A 59 5.64 -3.22 -11.04
C ASN A 59 4.26 -3.27 -10.40
N SER A 60 3.58 -4.42 -10.42
CA SER A 60 2.27 -4.58 -9.79
C SER A 60 2.34 -4.46 -8.27
N CYS A 61 3.33 -5.09 -7.63
CA CYS A 61 3.55 -4.96 -6.19
C CYS A 61 3.91 -3.54 -5.78
N TYR A 62 4.81 -2.88 -6.52
CA TYR A 62 5.18 -1.50 -6.24
C TYR A 62 3.98 -0.56 -6.37
N PHE A 63 3.19 -0.71 -7.43
CA PHE A 63 1.98 0.07 -7.64
C PHE A 63 0.95 -0.14 -6.52
N GLY A 64 0.72 -1.40 -6.10
CA GLY A 64 -0.16 -1.73 -4.99
C GLY A 64 0.29 -1.08 -3.67
N ALA A 65 1.56 -1.24 -3.31
CA ALA A 65 2.12 -0.68 -2.08
C ALA A 65 2.07 0.86 -2.06
N GLN A 66 2.48 1.50 -3.15
CA GLN A 66 2.44 2.95 -3.29
C GLN A 66 1.01 3.49 -3.22
N THR A 67 0.06 2.79 -3.86
CA THR A 67 -1.35 3.20 -3.87
C THR A 67 -1.96 3.13 -2.48
N ILE A 68 -1.75 2.04 -1.73
CA ILE A 68 -2.24 1.92 -0.35
C ILE A 68 -1.68 3.03 0.51
N ARG A 69 -0.37 3.28 0.47
CA ARG A 69 0.25 4.36 1.23
C ARG A 69 -0.40 5.70 0.91
N LYS A 70 -0.53 6.03 -0.39
CA LYS A 70 -1.12 7.30 -0.84
C LYS A 70 -2.58 7.44 -0.40
N LYS A 71 -3.35 6.35 -0.42
CA LYS A 71 -4.73 6.32 0.04
C LYS A 71 -4.81 6.56 1.56
N ILE A 72 -3.90 6.00 2.36
CA ILE A 72 -3.82 6.28 3.80
C ILE A 72 -3.53 7.76 4.04
N GLN A 73 -2.51 8.31 3.39
CA GLN A 73 -2.09 9.70 3.61
C GLN A 73 -3.15 10.74 3.20
N CYS A 74 -3.91 10.48 2.13
CA CYS A 74 -4.78 11.51 1.54
C CYS A 74 -6.28 11.23 1.66
N HIS A 75 -6.67 9.98 1.89
CA HIS A 75 -8.05 9.53 1.71
C HIS A 75 -8.51 8.57 2.82
N PHE A 76 -7.84 8.53 3.97
CA PHE A 76 -8.19 7.61 5.06
C PHE A 76 -9.64 7.78 5.53
N THR A 77 -10.16 9.02 5.54
CA THR A 77 -11.54 9.33 5.95
C THR A 77 -12.62 8.77 5.01
N GLU A 78 -12.26 8.28 3.82
CA GLU A 78 -13.20 7.58 2.94
C GLU A 78 -13.56 6.19 3.44
N LEU A 79 -12.69 5.57 4.26
CA LEU A 79 -12.95 4.25 4.81
C LEU A 79 -13.93 4.37 5.99
N PRO A 80 -14.97 3.51 6.04
CA PRO A 80 -15.82 3.44 7.21
C PRO A 80 -15.03 2.84 8.37
N ALA A 81 -15.41 3.20 9.60
CA ALA A 81 -14.70 2.79 10.80
C ALA A 81 -14.58 1.27 10.96
N GLU A 82 -15.60 0.51 10.51
CA GLU A 82 -15.57 -0.95 10.50
C GLU A 82 -14.47 -1.56 9.61
N SER A 83 -14.00 -0.85 8.59
CA SER A 83 -12.98 -1.34 7.66
C SER A 83 -11.54 -1.06 8.12
N HIS A 84 -11.35 -0.17 9.11
CA HIS A 84 -10.01 0.24 9.55
C HIS A 84 -9.20 -0.93 10.11
N ASP A 85 -9.81 -1.79 10.93
CA ASP A 85 -9.12 -2.96 11.47
C ASP A 85 -8.78 -3.99 10.37
N GLY A 86 -9.62 -4.11 9.34
CA GLY A 86 -9.35 -4.94 8.17
C GLY A 86 -8.11 -4.47 7.42
N LEU A 87 -8.04 -3.17 7.10
CA LEU A 87 -6.88 -2.55 6.45
C LEU A 87 -5.60 -2.75 7.29
N LYS A 88 -5.66 -2.44 8.59
CA LYS A 88 -4.54 -2.62 9.52
C LYS A 88 -4.02 -4.05 9.50
N ASN A 89 -4.91 -5.02 9.66
CA ASN A 89 -4.53 -6.42 9.71
C ASN A 89 -3.90 -6.89 8.39
N SER A 90 -4.47 -6.48 7.25
CA SER A 90 -3.92 -6.84 5.94
C SER A 90 -2.54 -6.21 5.72
N LEU A 91 -2.38 -4.93 6.04
CA LEU A 91 -1.11 -4.22 5.86
C LEU A 91 0.02 -4.79 6.74
N LEU A 92 -0.28 -5.13 8.00
CA LEU A 92 0.68 -5.82 8.86
C LEU A 92 1.02 -7.22 8.35
N GLN A 93 0.06 -7.92 7.74
CA GLN A 93 0.30 -9.21 7.11
C GLN A 93 1.23 -9.08 5.90
N HIS A 94 1.02 -8.09 5.03
CA HIS A 94 1.92 -7.81 3.90
C HIS A 94 3.35 -7.54 4.36
N VAL A 95 3.55 -6.74 5.41
CA VAL A 95 4.88 -6.50 5.98
C VAL A 95 5.49 -7.78 6.56
N LYS A 96 4.67 -8.60 7.24
CA LYS A 96 5.11 -9.87 7.83
C LYS A 96 5.59 -10.87 6.76
N GLU A 97 4.97 -10.86 5.59
CA GLU A 97 5.30 -11.75 4.46
C GLU A 97 6.50 -11.28 3.63
N LEU A 98 7.05 -10.09 3.92
CA LEU A 98 8.28 -9.62 3.26
C LEU A 98 9.45 -10.54 3.57
N ARG A 99 10.23 -10.80 2.53
CA ARG A 99 11.43 -11.65 2.53
C ARG A 99 12.68 -10.81 2.33
N GLU A 100 13.86 -11.35 2.65
CA GLU A 100 15.16 -10.69 2.45
C GLU A 100 15.40 -10.26 0.99
N ASP A 101 14.84 -10.99 0.03
CA ASP A 101 14.94 -10.70 -1.41
C ASP A 101 13.89 -9.70 -1.92
N THR A 102 13.02 -9.19 -1.05
CA THR A 102 12.00 -8.24 -1.45
C THR A 102 12.62 -6.92 -1.86
N SER A 103 12.17 -6.39 -2.99
CA SER A 103 12.61 -5.09 -3.51
C SER A 103 12.45 -4.00 -2.45
N LEU A 104 13.56 -3.33 -2.11
CA LEU A 104 13.62 -2.29 -1.08
C LEU A 104 12.56 -1.18 -1.28
N PRO A 105 12.31 -0.66 -2.50
CA PRO A 105 11.22 0.27 -2.75
C PRO A 105 9.84 -0.23 -2.30
N ILE A 106 9.54 -1.52 -2.50
CA ILE A 106 8.24 -2.11 -2.11
C ILE A 106 8.16 -2.22 -0.59
N ALA A 107 9.20 -2.78 0.03
CA ALA A 107 9.28 -2.91 1.49
C ALA A 107 9.14 -1.56 2.19
N ASN A 108 9.82 -0.53 1.69
CA ASN A 108 9.74 0.83 2.23
C ASN A 108 8.33 1.41 2.11
N GLN A 109 7.65 1.24 0.96
CA GLN A 109 6.27 1.74 0.81
C GLN A 109 5.32 1.10 1.82
N LEU A 110 5.46 -0.20 2.10
CA LEU A 110 4.62 -0.90 3.08
C LEU A 110 4.96 -0.49 4.52
N CYS A 111 6.24 -0.36 4.85
CA CYS A 111 6.66 0.11 6.18
C CYS A 111 6.17 1.54 6.45
N LEU A 112 6.31 2.44 5.46
CA LEU A 112 5.80 3.81 5.55
C LEU A 112 4.27 3.81 5.64
N ALA A 113 3.57 2.96 4.88
CA ALA A 113 2.12 2.83 4.99
C ALA A 113 1.67 2.42 6.41
N VAL A 114 2.41 1.54 7.10
CA VAL A 114 2.10 1.20 8.50
C VAL A 114 2.32 2.39 9.42
N ALA A 115 3.40 3.16 9.22
CA ALA A 115 3.67 4.37 10.00
C ALA A 115 2.61 5.46 9.77
N ASP A 116 2.23 5.71 8.51
CA ASP A 116 1.15 6.61 8.12
C ASP A 116 -0.18 6.16 8.76
N LEU A 117 -0.50 4.87 8.69
CA LEU A 117 -1.72 4.32 9.27
C LEU A 117 -1.76 4.49 10.78
N PHE A 118 -0.64 4.25 11.47
CA PHE A 118 -0.53 4.49 12.91
C PHE A 118 -0.84 5.94 13.28
N CYS A 119 -0.37 6.90 12.47
CA CYS A 119 -0.65 8.32 12.69
C CYS A 119 -2.12 8.70 12.44
N HIS A 120 -2.73 8.13 11.39
CA HIS A 120 -4.11 8.45 11.02
C HIS A 120 -5.18 7.69 11.84
N MET A 121 -4.89 6.47 12.28
CA MET A 121 -5.83 5.59 12.97
C MET A 121 -5.82 5.86 14.49
N VAL A 122 -6.36 7.00 14.91
CA VAL A 122 -6.34 7.46 16.32
C VAL A 122 -6.96 6.44 17.30
N GLN A 123 -7.89 5.60 16.83
CA GLN A 123 -8.50 4.53 17.61
C GLN A 123 -7.60 3.29 17.80
N TRP A 124 -6.43 3.22 17.16
CA TRP A 124 -5.46 2.13 17.30
C TRP A 124 -4.75 2.20 18.65
N LYS A 125 -5.45 1.78 19.69
CA LYS A 125 -4.92 1.68 21.06
C LYS A 125 -3.74 0.71 21.09
N ASP A 126 -2.68 1.10 21.80
CA ASP A 126 -1.45 0.32 21.94
C ASP A 126 -0.80 -0.07 20.59
N GLY A 127 -0.92 0.78 19.56
CA GLY A 127 -0.48 0.42 18.19
C GLY A 127 0.97 -0.02 18.08
N ILE A 128 1.90 0.61 18.81
CA ILE A 128 3.30 0.17 18.86
C ILE A 128 3.43 -1.27 19.37
N ARG A 129 2.69 -1.62 20.43
CA ARG A 129 2.70 -2.99 20.99
C ARG A 129 2.17 -3.99 19.97
N ASP A 130 1.10 -3.64 19.27
CA ASP A 130 0.51 -4.48 18.23
C ASP A 130 1.50 -4.74 17.10
N ILE A 131 2.11 -3.68 16.54
CA ILE A 131 3.14 -3.76 15.49
C ILE A 131 4.30 -4.67 15.93
N VAL A 132 4.86 -4.46 17.13
CA VAL A 132 5.94 -5.30 17.67
C VAL A 132 5.48 -6.76 17.77
N SER A 133 4.30 -7.01 18.33
CA SER A 133 3.81 -8.37 18.54
C SER A 133 3.61 -9.16 17.24
N ARG A 134 3.29 -8.48 16.13
CA ARG A 134 3.03 -9.10 14.83
C ARG A 134 4.30 -9.31 14.01
N LEU A 135 5.33 -8.48 14.21
CA LEU A 135 6.54 -8.47 13.38
C LEU A 135 7.80 -8.99 14.08
N ALA A 136 7.77 -9.23 15.40
CA ALA A 136 8.95 -9.68 16.16
C ALA A 136 9.28 -11.19 16.03
N GLU A 137 8.63 -11.92 15.12
CA GLU A 137 8.76 -13.39 15.02
C GLU A 137 10.06 -13.86 14.34
N THR A 138 10.53 -13.15 13.31
CA THR A 138 11.69 -13.55 12.50
C THR A 138 12.70 -12.42 12.40
N ASN A 139 13.97 -12.72 12.11
CA ASN A 139 14.98 -11.67 11.89
C ASN A 139 14.60 -10.70 10.76
N VAL A 140 13.96 -11.22 9.71
CA VAL A 140 13.53 -10.45 8.53
C VAL A 140 12.38 -9.50 8.89
N SER A 141 11.32 -10.02 9.52
CA SER A 141 10.21 -9.17 9.97
C SER A 141 10.65 -8.18 11.05
N CYS A 142 11.65 -8.56 11.89
CA CYS A 142 12.28 -7.67 12.85
C CYS A 142 13.05 -6.50 12.21
N SER A 143 13.72 -6.69 11.05
CA SER A 143 14.36 -5.56 10.38
C SER A 143 13.33 -4.54 9.89
N TYR A 144 12.22 -5.01 9.31
CA TYR A 144 11.14 -4.11 8.87
C TYR A 144 10.39 -3.46 10.04
N LEU A 145 10.26 -4.15 11.18
CA LEU A 145 9.79 -3.55 12.42
C LEU A 145 10.66 -2.34 12.83
N ILE A 146 11.98 -2.50 12.81
CA ILE A 146 12.90 -1.41 13.16
C ILE A 146 12.72 -0.24 12.19
N ASP A 147 12.53 -0.50 10.90
CA ASP A 147 12.31 0.56 9.91
C ASP A 147 10.98 1.28 10.14
N ILE A 148 9.88 0.57 10.43
CA ILE A 148 8.60 1.18 10.82
C ILE A 148 8.77 2.09 12.04
N LEU A 149 9.47 1.62 13.08
CA LEU A 149 9.69 2.42 14.30
C LEU A 149 10.54 3.67 14.05
N LYS A 150 11.41 3.67 13.04
CA LYS A 150 12.15 4.87 12.61
C LYS A 150 11.27 5.83 11.82
N PHE A 151 10.37 5.31 10.98
CA PHE A 151 9.48 6.15 10.17
C PHE A 151 8.38 6.82 10.98
N ILE A 152 7.88 6.21 12.06
CA ILE A 152 6.82 6.79 12.88
C ILE A 152 7.15 8.22 13.36
N PRO A 153 8.31 8.50 13.99
CA PRO A 153 8.68 9.86 14.37
C PRO A 153 8.70 10.86 13.21
N GLU A 154 9.19 10.44 12.04
CA GLU A 154 9.28 11.27 10.84
C GLU A 154 7.88 11.61 10.30
N GLU A 155 6.99 10.62 10.23
CA GLU A 155 5.63 10.83 9.74
C GLU A 155 4.79 11.64 10.74
N VAL A 156 4.93 11.42 12.05
CA VAL A 156 4.27 12.26 13.07
C VAL A 156 4.64 13.74 12.89
N ALA A 157 5.89 14.05 12.55
CA ALA A 157 6.31 15.42 12.27
C ALA A 157 5.68 16.01 10.99
N ASN A 158 5.28 15.17 10.03
CA ASN A 158 4.58 15.61 8.81
C ASN A 158 3.09 15.93 9.07
N PHE A 159 2.52 15.43 10.18
CA PHE A 159 1.12 15.65 10.57
C PHE A 159 0.92 16.76 11.61
N LEU A 160 1.99 17.29 12.18
CA LEU A 160 2.00 18.41 13.16
C LEU A 160 2.26 19.75 12.47
#